data_AF-A0A3D4V558-F1
#
_entry.id   AF-A0A3D4V558-F1
#
_cell.length_a   1.000
_cell.length_b   1.000
_cell.length_c   1.000
_cell.angle_alpha   90.00
_cell.angle_beta   90.00
_cell.angle_gamma   90.00
#
_symmetry.space_group_name_H-M   'P 1'
#
loop_
_entity.id
_entity.type
_entity.pdbx_description
1 polymer ?
#
loop_
_entity_poly.entity_id
_entity_poly.type
_entity_poly.pdbx_seq_one_letter_code
_entity_poly.pdbx_strand_id
1 'polypeptide(L)'
;MSVLVSRIRALLLVPTTALMVLSAPTVLHAQMGGMGGGGMGGGMGGRGGMGGGPGGRPGGPGSRTPVDVARDRMKQTDPLAFLLDHKKELALTKAQQDTFKVYRKELEEKQSPVFKDLQKVSTEEPANGGAANGGGRGGMGGGMGGRDGRRPPSDSAGRDAAGPFASDAVRALFSRLADIQDAYRDRARTKLDETQRVRADSIQNAALEKQREKMQNRG
;
A
#
# COMPACT_ATOMS: atom_id res chain seq x y z
N MET A 1 -2.31 -21.52 -64.84
CA MET A 1 -3.37 -22.07 -63.97
C MET A 1 -3.70 -21.04 -62.91
N SER A 2 -4.84 -20.41 -63.09
CA SER A 2 -5.40 -19.32 -62.28
C SER A 2 -6.27 -19.88 -61.16
N VAL A 3 -6.15 -19.37 -59.93
CA VAL A 3 -7.32 -19.11 -59.06
C VAL A 3 -7.02 -17.90 -58.16
N LEU A 4 -7.52 -16.73 -58.57
CA LEU A 4 -7.81 -15.60 -57.71
C LEU A 4 -8.84 -16.03 -56.66
N VAL A 5 -8.54 -15.89 -55.37
CA VAL A 5 -9.58 -15.90 -54.32
C VAL A 5 -9.59 -14.54 -53.65
N SER A 6 -10.41 -13.69 -54.26
CA SER A 6 -10.86 -12.41 -53.75
C SER A 6 -11.63 -12.62 -52.45
N ARG A 7 -11.11 -12.14 -51.32
CA ARG A 7 -11.87 -12.04 -50.06
C ARG A 7 -12.11 -10.58 -49.73
N ILE A 8 -13.24 -10.12 -50.25
CA ILE A 8 -13.98 -8.93 -49.84
C ILE A 8 -14.17 -8.99 -48.32
N ARG A 9 -13.44 -8.15 -47.58
CA ARG A 9 -13.79 -7.81 -46.19
C ARG A 9 -14.51 -6.48 -46.22
N ALA A 10 -15.81 -6.57 -45.96
CA ALA A 10 -16.75 -5.47 -45.91
C ALA A 10 -16.27 -4.35 -44.97
N LEU A 11 -16.23 -3.15 -45.53
CA LEU A 11 -16.20 -1.88 -44.82
C LEU A 11 -17.50 -1.76 -44.00
N LEU A 12 -17.43 -2.11 -42.71
CA LEU A 12 -18.48 -1.74 -41.76
C LEU A 12 -18.20 -0.33 -41.26
N LEU A 13 -18.90 0.60 -41.89
CA LEU A 13 -19.09 1.98 -41.49
C LEU A 13 -19.76 1.99 -40.10
N VAL A 14 -19.01 2.31 -39.04
CA VAL A 14 -19.59 2.54 -37.71
C VAL A 14 -19.75 4.05 -37.51
N PRO A 15 -20.96 4.55 -37.25
CA PRO A 15 -21.21 5.98 -37.10
C PRO A 15 -20.62 6.50 -35.78
N THR A 16 -19.77 7.51 -35.90
CA THR A 16 -19.22 8.33 -34.80
C THR A 16 -20.31 9.20 -34.20
N THR A 17 -20.89 8.79 -33.06
CA THR A 17 -21.70 9.67 -32.20
C THR A 17 -20.83 10.22 -31.08
N ALA A 18 -20.30 11.42 -31.30
CA ALA A 18 -19.69 12.23 -30.26
C ALA A 18 -20.79 12.88 -29.42
N LEU A 19 -20.86 12.55 -28.13
CA LEU A 19 -21.74 13.21 -27.16
C LEU A 19 -20.86 13.85 -26.09
N MET A 20 -20.51 15.12 -26.30
CA MET A 20 -19.87 15.96 -25.29
C MET A 20 -20.92 16.34 -24.24
N VAL A 21 -20.76 15.84 -23.01
CA VAL A 21 -21.47 16.36 -21.84
C VAL A 21 -20.46 17.14 -21.01
N LEU A 22 -20.60 18.46 -21.06
CA LEU A 22 -19.84 19.44 -20.30
C LEU A 22 -20.46 19.56 -18.90
N SER A 23 -19.86 18.95 -17.87
CA SER A 23 -20.22 19.18 -16.47
C SER A 23 -19.17 20.05 -15.80
N ALA A 24 -19.57 21.26 -15.40
CA ALA A 24 -18.76 22.16 -14.59
C ALA A 24 -18.88 21.78 -13.10
N PRO A 25 -17.78 21.67 -12.33
CA PRO A 25 -17.85 21.54 -10.88
C PRO A 25 -17.92 22.93 -10.22
N THR A 26 -19.03 23.21 -9.57
CA THR A 26 -19.16 24.32 -8.61
C THR A 26 -18.39 23.97 -7.33
N VAL A 27 -17.28 24.67 -7.08
CA VAL A 27 -16.56 24.62 -5.80
C VAL A 27 -17.20 25.64 -4.86
N LEU A 28 -17.93 25.17 -3.84
CA LEU A 28 -18.30 25.99 -2.69
C LEU A 28 -17.36 25.65 -1.53
N HIS A 29 -16.48 26.60 -1.23
CA HIS A 29 -15.67 26.66 -0.02
C HIS A 29 -16.54 27.09 1.17
N ALA A 30 -16.62 26.27 2.21
CA ALA A 30 -17.02 26.67 3.57
C ALA A 30 -15.94 26.11 4.52
N GLN A 31 -14.97 26.93 4.89
CA GLN A 31 -14.91 27.69 6.15
C GLN A 31 -14.60 26.82 7.38
N MET A 32 -13.30 26.65 7.59
CA MET A 32 -12.56 26.77 8.86
C MET A 32 -13.40 27.05 10.12
N GLY A 33 -13.34 26.17 11.13
CA GLY A 33 -13.81 26.47 12.48
C GLY A 33 -13.65 25.32 13.50
N GLY A 34 -12.93 25.60 14.60
CA GLY A 34 -12.87 24.80 15.85
C GLY A 34 -11.71 23.79 15.90
N MET A 35 -10.65 23.90 16.70
CA MET A 35 -10.42 24.51 18.02
C MET A 35 -11.34 23.95 19.12
N GLY A 36 -10.80 23.06 19.95
CA GLY A 36 -11.43 22.52 21.17
C GLY A 36 -10.93 21.11 21.43
N GLY A 37 -9.94 20.92 22.30
CA GLY A 37 -10.18 20.46 23.67
C GLY A 37 -9.64 19.02 23.78
N GLY A 38 -8.72 18.69 24.66
CA GLY A 38 -8.90 18.71 26.10
C GLY A 38 -9.38 17.32 26.55
N GLY A 39 -8.51 16.56 27.22
CA GLY A 39 -8.81 15.23 27.77
C GLY A 39 -7.53 14.39 27.80
N MET A 40 -6.71 14.34 28.84
CA MET A 40 -6.99 14.11 30.27
C MET A 40 -7.61 12.73 30.52
N GLY A 41 -6.90 11.91 31.30
CA GLY A 41 -7.35 10.60 31.78
C GLY A 41 -6.67 9.46 31.01
N GLY A 42 -5.78 8.67 31.59
CA GLY A 42 -5.81 8.13 32.94
C GLY A 42 -6.33 6.70 32.88
N GLY A 43 -5.53 5.77 33.41
CA GLY A 43 -5.93 4.38 33.61
C GLY A 43 -5.33 3.44 32.58
N MET A 44 -4.45 2.56 33.02
CA MET A 44 -4.89 1.25 33.48
C MET A 44 -3.67 0.50 34.03
N GLY A 45 -3.49 0.61 35.36
CA GLY A 45 -2.79 -0.42 36.10
C GLY A 45 -3.56 -1.72 35.91
N GLY A 46 -2.90 -2.73 35.34
CA GLY A 46 -3.59 -3.89 34.83
C GLY A 46 -2.69 -5.11 34.72
N ARG A 47 -2.61 -5.81 35.85
CA ARG A 47 -2.67 -7.28 35.92
C ARG A 47 -1.37 -8.02 35.57
N GLY A 48 -0.68 -8.40 36.64
CA GLY A 48 0.21 -9.55 36.63
C GLY A 48 -0.53 -10.80 36.16
N GLY A 49 0.21 -11.64 35.43
CA GLY A 49 -0.26 -12.94 34.99
C GLY A 49 0.81 -13.65 34.17
N MET A 50 1.15 -14.86 34.62
CA MET A 50 1.82 -15.94 33.88
C MET A 50 3.33 -15.75 33.67
N GLY A 51 4.22 -16.55 34.27
CA GLY A 51 4.09 -17.98 34.45
C GLY A 51 4.18 -18.67 33.09
N GLY A 52 5.40 -18.76 32.55
CA GLY A 52 5.69 -19.44 31.28
C GLY A 52 7.20 -19.57 31.11
N GLY A 53 7.70 -20.79 31.17
CA GLY A 53 9.13 -21.11 31.19
C GLY A 53 9.88 -20.76 29.89
N PRO A 54 11.22 -20.88 29.92
CA PRO A 54 12.07 -20.62 28.77
C PRO A 54 11.99 -21.81 27.80
N GLY A 55 11.27 -21.67 26.68
CA GLY A 55 11.34 -22.71 25.65
C GLY A 55 10.21 -22.83 24.64
N GLY A 56 9.17 -22.00 24.65
CA GLY A 56 8.17 -22.11 23.60
C GLY A 56 7.04 -21.12 23.71
N ARG A 57 7.03 -20.11 22.84
CA ARG A 57 5.79 -19.47 22.42
C ARG A 57 5.72 -19.45 20.89
N PRO A 58 4.79 -20.24 20.31
CA PRO A 58 4.26 -20.00 18.96
C PRO A 58 3.51 -18.65 18.95
N GLY A 59 3.45 -18.03 17.77
CA GLY A 59 3.01 -16.65 17.55
C GLY A 59 1.77 -16.20 18.32
N GLY A 60 1.93 -15.08 19.04
CA GLY A 60 0.81 -14.27 19.52
C GLY A 60 0.14 -13.52 18.36
N PRO A 61 -1.13 -13.12 18.49
CA PRO A 61 -1.82 -12.33 17.48
C PRO A 61 -1.21 -10.93 17.42
N GLY A 62 -0.47 -10.59 16.34
CA GLY A 62 -0.24 -9.18 16.02
C GLY A 62 1.02 -8.79 15.26
N SER A 63 2.09 -9.57 15.24
CA SER A 63 3.27 -9.20 14.45
C SER A 63 3.10 -9.64 12.99
N ARG A 64 2.34 -8.87 12.21
CA ARG A 64 2.33 -9.01 10.74
C ARG A 64 3.77 -8.85 10.27
N THR A 65 4.30 -9.86 9.59
CA THR A 65 5.64 -9.74 9.02
C THR A 65 5.64 -8.65 7.96
N PRO A 66 6.79 -8.04 7.63
CA PRO A 66 6.85 -7.07 6.54
C PRO A 66 6.32 -7.63 5.21
N VAL A 67 6.49 -8.94 5.00
CA VAL A 67 5.95 -9.68 3.86
C VAL A 67 4.42 -9.70 3.86
N ASP A 68 3.79 -9.93 5.01
CA ASP A 68 2.32 -9.94 5.12
C ASP A 68 1.75 -8.55 4.84
N VAL A 69 2.35 -7.51 5.41
CA VAL A 69 1.95 -6.12 5.14
C VAL A 69 2.12 -5.77 3.67
N ALA A 70 3.23 -6.20 3.04
CA ALA A 70 3.45 -6.00 1.61
C ALA A 70 2.37 -6.71 0.78
N ARG A 71 2.09 -7.98 1.06
CA ARG A 71 1.06 -8.76 0.35
C ARG A 71 -0.32 -8.14 0.49
N ASP A 72 -0.70 -7.76 1.70
CA ASP A 72 -2.01 -7.14 1.95
C ASP A 72 -2.14 -5.81 1.20
N ARG A 73 -1.09 -4.98 1.24
CA ARG A 73 -1.08 -3.70 0.52
C ARG A 73 -1.17 -3.92 -0.99
N MET A 74 -0.36 -4.83 -1.55
CA MET A 74 -0.35 -5.11 -2.98
C MET A 74 -1.68 -5.68 -3.48
N LYS A 75 -2.37 -6.50 -2.68
CA LYS A 75 -3.72 -6.99 -3.00
C LYS A 75 -4.76 -5.88 -2.99
N GLN A 76 -4.67 -4.94 -2.05
CA GLN A 76 -5.58 -3.80 -1.98
C GLN A 76 -5.39 -2.82 -3.14
N THR A 77 -4.16 -2.73 -3.66
CA THR A 77 -3.81 -1.84 -4.78
C THR A 77 -3.64 -2.57 -6.10
N ASP A 78 -4.16 -3.80 -6.25
CA ASP A 78 -4.03 -4.57 -7.49
C ASP A 78 -4.88 -3.90 -8.61
N PRO A 79 -4.22 -3.26 -9.60
CA PRO A 79 -4.93 -2.53 -10.65
C PRO A 79 -5.73 -3.48 -11.56
N LEU A 80 -5.30 -4.73 -11.72
CA LEU A 80 -5.94 -5.70 -12.59
C LEU A 80 -7.18 -6.31 -11.92
N ALA A 81 -7.11 -6.57 -10.61
CA ALA A 81 -8.26 -6.98 -9.83
C ALA A 81 -9.37 -5.92 -9.89
N PHE A 82 -9.02 -4.65 -9.67
CA PHE A 82 -9.97 -3.54 -9.78
C PHE A 82 -10.71 -3.51 -11.13
N LEU A 83 -9.98 -3.60 -12.24
CA LEU A 83 -10.59 -3.61 -13.58
C LEU A 83 -11.52 -4.83 -13.79
N LEU A 84 -11.14 -6.00 -13.29
CA LEU A 84 -11.93 -7.22 -13.42
C LEU A 84 -13.19 -7.21 -12.54
N ASP A 85 -13.12 -6.60 -11.36
CA ASP A 85 -14.26 -6.47 -10.44
C ASP A 85 -15.30 -5.50 -11.03
N HIS A 86 -14.85 -4.41 -11.66
CA HIS A 86 -15.70 -3.41 -12.33
C HIS A 86 -15.96 -3.69 -13.82
N LYS A 87 -15.76 -4.93 -14.28
CA LYS A 87 -15.89 -5.30 -15.71
C LYS A 87 -17.23 -4.95 -16.37
N LYS A 88 -18.32 -4.93 -15.59
CA LYS A 88 -19.67 -4.57 -16.09
C LYS A 88 -19.79 -3.06 -16.29
N GLU A 89 -19.35 -2.27 -15.31
CA GLU A 89 -19.40 -0.80 -15.35
C GLU A 89 -18.47 -0.23 -16.43
N LEU A 90 -17.32 -0.87 -16.62
CA LEU A 90 -16.34 -0.57 -17.65
C LEU A 90 -16.69 -1.18 -19.02
N ALA A 91 -17.77 -1.95 -19.12
CA ALA A 91 -18.17 -2.65 -20.35
C ALA A 91 -17.00 -3.43 -21.00
N LEU A 92 -16.19 -4.14 -20.19
CA LEU A 92 -15.02 -4.86 -20.68
C LEU A 92 -15.44 -6.03 -21.57
N THR A 93 -14.87 -6.10 -22.76
CA THR A 93 -15.05 -7.24 -23.67
C THR A 93 -14.45 -8.51 -23.07
N LYS A 94 -14.94 -9.69 -23.50
CA LYS A 94 -14.39 -10.98 -23.06
C LYS A 94 -12.89 -11.11 -23.37
N ALA A 95 -12.46 -10.62 -24.53
CA ALA A 95 -11.05 -10.61 -24.93
C ALA A 95 -10.17 -9.74 -24.00
N GLN A 96 -10.65 -8.55 -23.60
CA GLN A 96 -9.95 -7.72 -22.61
C GLN A 96 -9.89 -8.41 -21.24
N GLN A 97 -10.99 -9.02 -20.78
CA GLN A 97 -11.03 -9.75 -19.51
C GLN A 97 -10.03 -10.91 -19.49
N ASP A 98 -9.95 -11.69 -20.57
CA ASP A 98 -9.00 -12.80 -20.65
C ASP A 98 -7.55 -12.29 -20.74
N THR A 99 -7.30 -11.17 -21.42
CA THR A 99 -6.00 -10.49 -21.41
C THR A 99 -5.60 -10.05 -20.01
N PHE A 100 -6.50 -9.46 -19.22
CA PHE A 100 -6.21 -9.01 -17.86
C PHE A 100 -5.97 -10.17 -16.89
N LYS A 101 -6.63 -11.32 -17.08
CA LYS A 101 -6.30 -12.54 -16.31
C LYS A 101 -4.90 -13.04 -16.62
N VAL A 102 -4.46 -12.97 -17.87
CA VAL A 102 -3.08 -13.32 -18.26
C VAL A 102 -2.10 -12.35 -17.61
N TYR A 103 -2.34 -11.04 -17.70
CA TYR A 103 -1.51 -10.02 -17.06
C TYR A 103 -1.42 -10.21 -15.54
N ARG A 104 -2.48 -10.66 -14.88
CA ARG A 104 -2.46 -10.91 -13.44
C ARG A 104 -1.55 -12.08 -13.08
N LYS A 105 -1.56 -13.16 -13.87
CA LYS A 105 -0.60 -14.26 -13.70
C LYS A 105 0.83 -13.80 -13.92
N GLU A 106 1.09 -13.06 -14.99
CA GLU A 106 2.42 -12.51 -15.26
C GLU A 106 2.89 -11.54 -14.16
N LEU A 107 1.98 -10.73 -13.59
CA LEU A 107 2.24 -9.85 -12.45
C LEU A 107 2.65 -10.67 -11.22
N GLU A 108 1.87 -11.69 -10.85
CA GLU A 108 2.14 -12.57 -9.73
C GLU A 108 3.49 -13.30 -9.90
N GLU A 109 3.80 -13.77 -11.11
CA GLU A 109 5.10 -14.37 -11.45
C GLU A 109 6.27 -13.39 -11.26
N LYS A 110 6.11 -12.12 -11.65
CA LYS A 110 7.14 -11.08 -11.48
C LYS A 110 7.30 -10.62 -10.03
N GLN A 111 6.23 -10.60 -9.25
CA GLN A 111 6.26 -10.22 -7.84
C GLN A 111 6.80 -11.35 -6.94
N SER A 112 6.57 -12.62 -7.30
CA SER A 112 7.02 -13.80 -6.57
C SER A 112 8.49 -13.74 -6.10
N PRO A 113 9.50 -13.47 -6.97
CA PRO A 113 10.89 -13.37 -6.51
C PRO A 113 11.10 -12.22 -5.52
N VAL A 114 10.45 -11.07 -5.72
CA VAL A 114 10.59 -9.90 -4.84
C VAL A 114 10.03 -10.20 -3.44
N PHE A 115 8.93 -10.95 -3.34
CA PHE A 115 8.42 -11.41 -2.05
C PHE A 115 9.35 -12.41 -1.36
N LYS A 116 10.04 -13.28 -2.11
CA LYS A 116 11.05 -14.18 -1.55
C LYS A 116 12.24 -13.39 -0.98
N ASP A 117 12.70 -12.38 -1.71
CA ASP A 117 13.79 -11.51 -1.25
C ASP A 117 13.37 -10.72 0.00
N LEU A 118 12.14 -10.20 0.01
CA LEU A 118 11.57 -9.52 1.19
C LEU A 118 11.50 -10.44 2.40
N GLN A 119 11.12 -11.71 2.21
CA GLN A 119 11.10 -12.71 3.27
C GLN A 119 12.50 -12.98 3.83
N LYS A 120 13.51 -13.14 2.96
CA LYS A 120 14.90 -13.33 3.37
C LYS A 120 15.40 -12.15 4.20
N VAL A 121 15.27 -10.93 3.69
CA VAL A 121 15.71 -9.71 4.40
C VAL A 121 15.00 -9.59 5.75
N SER A 122 13.70 -9.87 5.82
CA SER A 122 12.95 -9.83 7.08
C SER A 122 13.33 -10.94 8.08
N THR A 123 13.97 -12.02 7.63
CA THR A 123 14.44 -13.12 8.50
C THR A 123 15.89 -12.89 8.94
N GLU A 124 16.70 -12.27 8.08
CA GLU A 124 18.12 -11.97 8.32
C GLU A 124 18.36 -10.73 9.17
N GLU A 125 17.40 -9.80 9.23
CA GLU A 125 17.35 -8.74 10.25
C GLU A 125 16.61 -9.28 11.47
N PRO A 126 17.25 -10.01 12.42
CA PRO A 126 16.62 -10.22 13.70
C PRO A 126 16.29 -8.83 14.24
N ALA A 127 15.10 -8.69 14.84
CA ALA A 127 14.69 -7.47 15.52
C ALA A 127 15.69 -7.13 16.65
N ASN A 128 16.85 -6.58 16.29
CA ASN A 128 17.99 -6.34 17.17
C ASN A 128 17.76 -5.06 17.99
N GLY A 129 16.49 -4.70 18.20
CA GLY A 129 16.04 -3.48 18.86
C GLY A 129 15.21 -3.74 20.12
N GLY A 130 15.21 -4.96 20.71
CA GLY A 130 14.29 -5.22 21.82
C GLY A 130 14.59 -6.35 22.80
N ALA A 131 15.77 -6.97 22.75
CA ALA A 131 16.21 -7.88 23.80
C ALA A 131 17.50 -7.39 24.45
N ALA A 132 17.51 -6.12 24.88
CA ALA A 132 18.29 -5.76 26.06
C ALA A 132 17.61 -6.43 27.26
N ASN A 133 17.78 -7.75 27.36
CA ASN A 133 17.68 -8.49 28.60
C ASN A 133 18.90 -8.08 29.44
N GLY A 134 18.97 -6.80 29.79
CA GLY A 134 19.95 -6.20 30.69
C GLY A 134 19.56 -6.52 32.12
N GLY A 135 19.55 -7.81 32.45
CA GLY A 135 19.81 -8.24 33.81
C GLY A 135 21.22 -7.79 34.14
N GLY A 136 21.36 -6.64 34.81
CA GLY A 136 22.67 -6.12 35.16
C GLY A 136 22.59 -4.83 35.96
N ARG A 137 22.66 -5.00 37.29
CA ARG A 137 23.39 -4.12 38.25
C ARG A 137 23.00 -2.63 38.21
N GLY A 138 22.40 -2.09 39.26
CA GLY A 138 23.13 -1.85 40.51
C GLY A 138 23.94 -0.54 40.40
N GLY A 139 23.50 0.49 41.12
CA GLY A 139 24.13 1.82 41.21
C GLY A 139 23.03 2.86 41.40
N MET A 140 22.58 3.23 42.61
CA MET A 140 23.34 3.85 43.70
C MET A 140 24.33 4.91 43.20
N GLY A 141 23.97 6.19 43.43
CA GLY A 141 24.96 7.20 43.77
C GLY A 141 24.86 8.52 43.02
N GLY A 142 24.48 9.57 43.77
CA GLY A 142 24.87 10.97 43.54
C GLY A 142 24.23 11.65 42.34
N GLY A 143 23.84 12.91 42.38
CA GLY A 143 24.37 14.01 43.15
C GLY A 143 24.23 15.25 42.25
N MET A 144 23.77 16.34 42.84
CA MET A 144 23.61 17.65 42.22
C MET A 144 24.89 18.14 41.51
N GLY A 145 24.73 18.91 40.42
CA GLY A 145 25.69 19.97 40.09
C GLY A 145 26.02 20.19 38.60
N GLY A 146 25.89 21.45 38.16
CA GLY A 146 26.51 22.03 36.93
C GLY A 146 25.73 21.75 35.65
N ARG A 147 25.05 22.71 34.98
CA ARG A 147 25.49 23.99 34.43
C ARG A 147 26.81 23.95 33.64
N ASP A 148 26.64 24.25 32.35
CA ASP A 148 27.59 24.82 31.39
C ASP A 148 28.60 23.88 30.73
N GLY A 149 28.35 23.58 29.45
CA GLY A 149 29.33 23.00 28.54
C GLY A 149 28.69 22.51 27.26
N ARG A 150 28.88 23.24 26.16
CA ARG A 150 28.38 22.92 24.81
C ARG A 150 28.70 21.48 24.44
N ARG A 151 27.68 20.63 24.48
CA ARG A 151 27.70 19.30 23.88
C ARG A 151 27.51 19.50 22.37
N PRO A 152 28.41 19.03 21.49
CA PRO A 152 28.11 19.01 20.06
C PRO A 152 26.79 18.23 19.86
N PRO A 153 25.91 18.66 18.93
CA PRO A 153 24.74 17.87 18.59
C PRO A 153 25.27 16.55 18.05
N SER A 154 25.10 15.50 18.85
CA SER A 154 25.33 14.14 18.40
C SER A 154 24.28 13.87 17.31
N ASP A 155 24.71 13.84 16.06
CA ASP A 155 23.92 13.43 14.87
C ASP A 155 23.41 11.97 14.95
N SER A 156 23.50 11.33 16.11
CA SER A 156 22.99 9.98 16.40
C SER A 156 21.50 9.95 16.77
N ALA A 157 20.80 11.08 16.80
CA ALA A 157 19.39 11.14 17.20
C ALA A 157 18.37 10.65 16.14
N GLY A 158 18.83 10.19 14.96
CA GLY A 158 17.93 9.86 13.85
C GLY A 158 17.84 8.39 13.44
N ARG A 159 18.76 7.51 13.87
CA ARG A 159 18.81 6.12 13.37
C ARG A 159 18.02 5.09 14.18
N ASP A 160 17.63 5.42 15.40
CA ASP A 160 16.94 4.46 16.29
C ASP A 160 15.40 4.61 16.25
N ALA A 161 14.88 5.60 15.52
CA ALA A 161 13.44 5.76 15.24
C ALA A 161 13.00 5.04 13.94
N ALA A 162 13.93 4.32 13.32
CA ALA A 162 13.69 3.51 12.14
C ALA A 162 12.97 2.23 12.58
N GLY A 163 11.62 2.25 12.58
CA GLY A 163 10.81 1.06 12.86
C GLY A 163 11.20 -0.15 11.98
N PRO A 164 10.67 -1.35 12.23
CA PRO A 164 11.08 -2.63 11.60
C PRO A 164 10.92 -2.72 10.07
N PHE A 165 10.60 -1.61 9.40
CA PHE A 165 10.48 -1.44 7.95
C PHE A 165 11.50 -0.45 7.37
N ALA A 166 12.46 0.01 8.18
CA ALA A 166 13.31 1.14 7.83
C ALA A 166 14.63 0.76 7.17
N SER A 167 14.92 -0.52 6.97
CA SER A 167 16.08 -0.90 6.17
C SER A 167 15.89 -0.46 4.73
N ASP A 168 16.92 0.15 4.16
CA ASP A 168 16.89 0.64 2.78
C ASP A 168 16.64 -0.51 1.79
N ALA A 169 17.05 -1.74 2.15
CA ALA A 169 16.74 -2.96 1.40
C ALA A 169 15.22 -3.25 1.35
N VAL A 170 14.52 -3.20 2.49
CA VAL A 170 13.07 -3.39 2.53
C VAL A 170 12.38 -2.30 1.70
N ARG A 171 12.77 -1.03 1.86
CA ARG A 171 12.22 0.08 1.06
C ARG A 171 12.42 -0.12 -0.44
N ALA A 172 13.62 -0.50 -0.87
CA ALA A 172 13.92 -0.78 -2.27
C ALA A 172 13.05 -1.91 -2.85
N LEU A 173 12.80 -2.97 -2.07
CA LEU A 173 11.92 -4.06 -2.47
C LEU A 173 10.45 -3.62 -2.59
N PHE A 174 9.97 -2.77 -1.67
CA PHE A 174 8.64 -2.17 -1.77
C PHE A 174 8.49 -1.27 -2.99
N SER A 175 9.48 -0.41 -3.27
CA SER A 175 9.52 0.40 -4.48
C SER A 175 9.47 -0.47 -5.74
N ARG A 176 10.27 -1.54 -5.79
CA ARG A 176 10.26 -2.48 -6.91
C ARG A 176 8.91 -3.17 -7.11
N LEU A 177 8.20 -3.53 -6.03
CA LEU A 177 6.85 -4.08 -6.13
C LEU A 177 5.87 -3.05 -6.72
N ALA A 178 5.97 -1.78 -6.31
CA ALA A 178 5.16 -0.69 -6.84
C ALA A 178 5.44 -0.44 -8.33
N ASP A 179 6.72 -0.38 -8.74
CA ASP A 179 7.12 -0.23 -10.14
C ASP A 179 6.55 -1.35 -11.02
N ILE A 180 6.59 -2.58 -10.52
CA ILE A 180 5.98 -3.73 -11.20
C ILE A 180 4.46 -3.52 -11.33
N GLN A 181 3.75 -3.11 -10.28
CA GLN A 181 2.31 -2.84 -10.36
C GLN A 181 1.98 -1.72 -11.35
N ASP A 182 2.73 -0.61 -11.31
CA ASP A 182 2.53 0.53 -12.21
C ASP A 182 2.75 0.15 -13.67
N ALA A 183 3.78 -0.65 -13.98
CA ALA A 183 4.02 -1.14 -15.34
C ALA A 183 2.85 -1.96 -15.88
N TYR A 184 2.23 -2.83 -15.06
CA TYR A 184 1.06 -3.60 -15.47
C TYR A 184 -0.22 -2.76 -15.50
N ARG A 185 -0.36 -1.76 -14.62
CA ARG A 185 -1.44 -0.77 -14.69
C ARG A 185 -1.40 -0.05 -16.03
N ASP A 186 -0.25 0.46 -16.42
CA ASP A 186 -0.08 1.20 -17.66
C ASP A 186 -0.30 0.30 -18.88
N ARG A 187 0.23 -0.93 -18.86
CA ARG A 187 -0.04 -1.94 -19.90
C ARG A 187 -1.53 -2.25 -20.00
N ALA A 188 -2.25 -2.36 -18.89
CA ALA A 188 -3.70 -2.57 -18.90
C ALA A 188 -4.45 -1.36 -19.45
N ARG A 189 -4.04 -0.12 -19.10
CA ARG A 189 -4.63 1.12 -19.64
C ARG A 189 -4.51 1.19 -21.17
N THR A 190 -3.43 0.68 -21.77
CA THR A 190 -3.32 0.62 -23.24
C THR A 190 -4.34 -0.30 -23.91
N LYS A 191 -4.95 -1.23 -23.16
CA LYS A 191 -6.00 -2.13 -23.65
C LYS A 191 -7.40 -1.56 -23.48
N LEU A 192 -7.55 -0.45 -22.77
CA LEU A 192 -8.82 0.22 -22.55
C LEU A 192 -8.99 1.33 -23.58
N ASP A 193 -10.19 1.48 -24.12
CA ASP A 193 -10.53 2.66 -24.91
C ASP A 193 -10.61 3.92 -24.03
N GLU A 194 -10.72 5.09 -24.65
CA GLU A 194 -10.76 6.37 -23.92
C GLU A 194 -11.96 6.44 -22.95
N THR A 195 -13.14 5.97 -23.38
CA THR A 195 -14.35 5.98 -22.54
C THR A 195 -14.16 5.10 -21.31
N GLN A 196 -13.57 3.92 -21.50
CA GLN A 196 -13.25 2.98 -20.42
C GLN A 196 -12.23 3.57 -19.45
N ARG A 197 -11.19 4.26 -19.96
CA ARG A 197 -10.17 4.92 -19.12
C ARG A 197 -10.78 6.02 -18.24
N VAL A 198 -11.56 6.92 -18.83
CA VAL A 198 -12.26 7.99 -18.09
C VAL A 198 -13.20 7.41 -17.03
N ARG A 199 -13.94 6.34 -17.36
CA ARG A 199 -14.80 5.66 -16.39
C ARG A 199 -14.01 5.00 -15.26
N ALA A 200 -12.92 4.32 -15.57
CA ALA A 200 -12.06 3.70 -14.56
C ALA A 200 -11.51 4.75 -13.58
N ASP A 201 -11.05 5.89 -14.09
CA ASP A 201 -10.55 7.00 -13.26
C ASP A 201 -11.68 7.59 -12.40
N SER A 202 -12.89 7.75 -12.93
CA SER A 202 -14.06 8.22 -12.18
C SER A 202 -14.44 7.27 -11.03
N ILE A 203 -14.49 5.95 -11.29
CA ILE A 203 -14.79 4.94 -10.26
C ILE A 203 -13.72 4.96 -9.16
N GLN A 204 -12.44 5.07 -9.55
CA GLN A 204 -11.33 5.12 -8.60
C GLN A 204 -11.39 6.37 -7.73
N ASN A 205 -11.65 7.54 -8.32
CA ASN A 205 -11.79 8.79 -7.58
C ASN A 205 -12.97 8.75 -6.60
N ALA A 206 -14.11 8.23 -7.03
CA ALA A 206 -15.29 8.07 -6.17
C ALA A 206 -15.02 7.10 -4.99
N ALA A 207 -14.23 6.05 -5.20
CA ALA A 207 -13.83 5.14 -4.14
C ALA A 207 -12.91 5.83 -3.11
N LEU A 208 -11.95 6.64 -3.58
CA LEU A 208 -11.05 7.41 -2.72
C LEU A 208 -11.81 8.47 -1.91
N GLU A 209 -12.78 9.16 -2.52
CA GLU A 209 -13.62 10.14 -1.85
C GLU A 209 -14.44 9.51 -0.72
N LYS A 210 -15.12 8.38 -0.99
CA LYS A 210 -15.84 7.61 0.04
C LYS A 210 -14.93 7.15 1.18
N GLN A 211 -13.69 6.79 0.87
CA GLN A 211 -12.71 6.41 1.90
C GLN A 211 -12.32 7.61 2.75
N ARG A 212 -12.12 8.79 2.16
CA ARG A 212 -11.83 10.04 2.88
C ARG A 212 -12.98 10.44 3.80
N GLU A 213 -14.21 10.43 3.31
CA GLU A 213 -15.41 10.71 4.12
C GLU A 213 -15.53 9.75 5.31
N LYS A 214 -15.30 8.45 5.09
CA LYS A 214 -15.33 7.44 6.16
C LYS A 214 -14.27 7.68 7.23
N MET A 215 -13.11 8.22 6.85
CA MET A 215 -12.04 8.56 7.79
C MET A 215 -12.35 9.83 8.58
N GLN A 216 -12.99 10.83 7.95
CA GLN A 216 -13.44 12.05 8.62
C GLN A 216 -14.53 11.77 9.66
N ASN A 217 -15.47 10.88 9.36
CA ASN A 217 -16.56 10.53 10.28
C ASN A 217 -16.13 9.60 11.44
N ARG A 218 -14.86 9.21 11.51
CA ARG A 218 -14.30 8.35 12.58
C ARG A 218 -13.45 9.11 13.60
N GLY A 219 -13.18 10.39 13.37
CA GLY A 219 -12.52 11.28 14.33
C GLY A 219 -13.53 11.97 15.23
#